data_AF-A0A7W1YCT5-F1
#
_entry.id   AF-A0A7W1YCT5-F1
#
_cell.length_a   1.000
_cell.length_b   1.000
_cell.length_c   1.000
_cell.angle_alpha   90.00
_cell.angle_beta   90.00
_cell.angle_gamma   90.00
#
_symmetry.space_group_name_H-M   'P 1'
#
loop_
_entity.id
_entity.type
_entity.pdbx_description
1 polymer ?
#
loop_
_entity_poly.entity_id
_entity_poly.type
_entity_poly.pdbx_seq_one_letter_code
_entity_poly.pdbx_strand_id
1 'polypeptide(L)'
;MPFGFEILQTSGPARRGRLLTPHGSVETPVFMPVGTVASVKGVSQEMLEELGVEILLGNTYHLYLRPGVEQVRALGGLHRFMSWPRAILTDSGGFQVFSLRELRAPSPLRPASTAG
;
A
#
# COMPACT_ATOMS: atom_id res chain seq x y z
N MET A 1 -7.61 -21.24 -4.57
CA MET A 1 -7.79 -20.52 -5.85
C MET A 1 -6.42 -20.13 -6.38
N PRO A 2 -6.05 -20.46 -7.62
CA PRO A 2 -4.84 -19.94 -8.24
C PRO A 2 -4.97 -18.43 -8.46
N PHE A 3 -3.84 -17.73 -8.50
CA PHE A 3 -3.78 -16.34 -8.94
C PHE A 3 -4.13 -16.26 -10.43
N GLY A 4 -5.01 -15.34 -10.82
CA GLY A 4 -5.44 -15.22 -12.21
C GLY A 4 -6.10 -13.87 -12.49
N PHE A 5 -6.17 -13.50 -13.76
CA PHE A 5 -6.85 -12.27 -14.18
C PHE A 5 -7.76 -12.57 -15.38
N GLU A 6 -9.02 -12.15 -15.27
CA GLU A 6 -10.04 -12.33 -16.29
C GLU A 6 -10.50 -10.97 -16.80
N ILE A 7 -10.63 -10.81 -18.12
CA ILE A 7 -11.28 -9.64 -18.73
C ILE A 7 -12.75 -10.00 -18.95
N LEU A 8 -13.64 -9.29 -18.28
CA LEU A 8 -15.09 -9.52 -18.34
C LEU A 8 -15.74 -8.74 -19.48
N GLN A 9 -15.24 -7.52 -19.74
CA GLN A 9 -15.77 -6.65 -20.80
C GLN A 9 -14.72 -5.62 -21.22
N THR A 10 -14.80 -5.18 -22.48
CA THR A 10 -13.95 -4.12 -23.04
C THR A 10 -14.79 -3.01 -23.68
N SER A 11 -14.32 -1.78 -23.61
CA SER A 11 -14.86 -0.63 -24.36
C SER A 11 -13.71 0.28 -24.79
N GLY A 12 -13.31 0.18 -26.06
CA GLY A 12 -12.07 0.80 -26.53
C GLY A 12 -10.86 0.33 -25.69
N PRO A 13 -10.04 1.24 -25.13
CA PRO A 13 -8.91 0.87 -24.26
C PRO A 13 -9.34 0.47 -22.83
N ALA A 14 -10.58 0.74 -22.43
CA ALA A 14 -11.08 0.43 -21.09
C ALA A 14 -11.38 -1.06 -20.94
N ARG A 15 -11.05 -1.61 -19.77
CA ARG A 15 -11.22 -3.03 -19.43
C ARG A 15 -11.89 -3.15 -18.08
N ARG A 16 -13.04 -3.83 -18.04
CA ARG A 16 -13.60 -4.40 -16.81
C ARG A 16 -13.05 -5.80 -16.67
N GLY A 17 -12.53 -6.13 -15.50
CA GLY A 17 -11.94 -7.44 -15.25
C GLY A 17 -12.04 -7.85 -13.80
N ARG A 18 -11.57 -9.06 -13.51
CA ARG A 18 -11.53 -9.63 -12.17
C ARG A 18 -10.16 -10.24 -11.91
N LEU A 19 -9.51 -9.78 -10.85
CA LEU A 19 -8.28 -10.37 -10.33
C LEU A 19 -8.67 -11.41 -9.27
N LEU A 20 -8.28 -12.66 -9.48
CA LEU A 20 -8.46 -13.74 -8.54
C LEU A 20 -7.21 -13.86 -7.68
N THR A 21 -7.38 -13.77 -6.36
CA THR A 21 -6.29 -13.98 -5.40
C THR A 21 -6.64 -15.09 -4.42
N PRO A 22 -5.66 -15.64 -3.68
CA PRO A 22 -5.94 -16.56 -2.58
C PRO A 22 -6.83 -15.95 -1.47
N HIS A 23 -6.90 -14.61 -1.38
CA HIS A 23 -7.62 -13.86 -0.34
C HIS A 23 -8.89 -13.19 -0.88
N GLY A 24 -9.44 -13.69 -2.00
CA GLY A 24 -10.67 -13.19 -2.61
C GLY A 24 -10.46 -12.63 -4.02
N SER A 25 -11.58 -12.31 -4.67
CA SER A 25 -11.59 -11.63 -5.97
C SER A 25 -11.57 -10.12 -5.79
N VAL A 26 -11.01 -9.41 -6.77
CA VAL A 26 -11.00 -7.95 -6.87
C VAL A 26 -11.53 -7.55 -8.25
N GLU A 27 -12.61 -6.79 -8.30
CA GLU A 27 -13.13 -6.22 -9.54
C GLU A 27 -12.22 -5.07 -9.99
N THR A 28 -11.97 -4.97 -11.29
CA THR A 28 -11.17 -3.90 -11.90
C THR A 28 -12.02 -3.11 -12.90
N PRO A 29 -11.83 -1.78 -13.02
CA PRO A 29 -10.79 -0.95 -12.39
C PRO A 29 -10.98 -0.77 -10.88
N VAL A 30 -9.88 -0.82 -10.11
CA VAL A 30 -9.90 -0.71 -8.64
C VAL A 30 -9.03 0.43 -8.16
N PHE A 31 -9.50 1.15 -7.14
CA PHE A 31 -8.69 2.09 -6.37
C PHE A 31 -8.28 1.43 -5.05
N MET A 32 -6.98 1.44 -4.74
CA MET A 32 -6.43 0.74 -3.57
C MET A 32 -6.07 1.76 -2.47
N PRO A 33 -6.75 1.74 -1.31
CA PRO A 33 -6.33 2.54 -0.17
C PRO A 33 -4.93 2.13 0.31
N VAL A 34 -4.11 3.12 0.69
CA VAL A 34 -2.73 2.90 1.13
C VAL A 34 -2.66 2.76 2.64
N GLY A 35 -2.24 1.58 3.11
CA GLY A 35 -1.89 1.31 4.51
C GLY A 35 -0.47 1.77 4.81
N THR A 36 -0.32 2.82 5.64
CA THR A 36 1.00 3.27 6.13
C THR A 36 1.15 2.82 7.58
N VAL A 37 2.13 1.93 7.85
CA VAL A 37 2.31 1.27 9.17
C VAL A 37 1.12 0.38 9.55
N ALA A 38 0.78 -0.58 8.69
CA ALA A 38 -0.27 -1.59 8.95
C ALA A 38 -1.68 -1.03 9.28
N SER A 39 -1.92 0.25 9.01
CA SER A 39 -3.21 0.90 9.17
C SER A 39 -3.43 1.88 8.02
N VAL A 40 -4.68 2.05 7.58
CA VAL A 40 -5.06 3.20 6.76
C VAL A 40 -5.28 4.35 7.72
N LYS A 41 -4.44 5.38 7.65
CA LYS A 41 -4.47 6.50 8.61
C LYS A 41 -5.86 7.10 8.69
N GLY A 42 -6.46 7.07 9.89
CA GLY A 42 -7.75 7.71 10.18
C GLY A 42 -8.99 6.94 9.73
N VAL A 43 -8.85 5.70 9.23
CA VAL A 43 -9.99 4.88 8.77
C VAL A 43 -9.96 3.54 9.50
N SER A 44 -11.07 3.17 10.14
CA SER A 44 -11.21 1.86 10.79
C SER A 44 -11.31 0.75 9.73
N GLN A 45 -10.94 -0.48 10.11
CA GLN A 45 -11.13 -1.64 9.24
C GLN A 45 -12.59 -1.82 8.83
N GLU A 46 -13.51 -1.65 9.77
CA GLU A 46 -14.96 -1.74 9.54
C GLU A 46 -15.40 -0.77 8.43
N MET A 47 -14.91 0.47 8.45
CA MET A 47 -15.20 1.44 7.40
C MET A 47 -14.66 1.02 6.03
N LEU A 48 -13.46 0.41 5.97
CA LEU A 48 -12.93 -0.12 4.71
C LEU A 48 -13.77 -1.28 4.18
N GLU A 49 -14.29 -2.11 5.07
CA GLU A 49 -15.18 -3.22 4.71
C GLU A 49 -16.54 -2.73 4.22
N GLU A 50 -17.14 -1.74 4.90
CA GLU A 50 -18.37 -1.05 4.51
C GLU A 50 -18.25 -0.35 3.15
N LEU A 51 -17.10 0.27 2.88
CA LEU A 51 -16.80 0.90 1.59
C LEU A 51 -16.55 -0.11 0.46
N GLY A 52 -16.60 -1.42 0.75
CA GLY A 52 -16.42 -2.46 -0.25
C GLY A 52 -14.97 -2.56 -0.75
N VAL A 53 -13.98 -2.19 0.07
CA VAL A 53 -12.57 -2.29 -0.34
C VAL A 53 -12.15 -3.75 -0.47
N GLU A 54 -11.79 -4.18 -1.67
CA GLU A 54 -11.42 -5.59 -1.94
C GLU A 54 -9.92 -5.84 -1.78
N ILE A 55 -9.10 -4.80 -1.90
CA ILE A 55 -7.65 -4.87 -1.86
C ILE A 55 -7.03 -3.61 -1.24
N LEU A 56 -5.98 -3.79 -0.43
CA LEU A 56 -5.18 -2.72 0.15
C LEU A 56 -3.78 -2.68 -0.45
N LEU A 57 -3.18 -1.48 -0.50
CA LEU A 57 -1.77 -1.32 -0.76
C LEU A 57 -1.01 -1.20 0.56
N GLY A 58 -0.23 -2.21 0.92
CA GLY A 58 0.64 -2.22 2.08
C GLY A 58 2.01 -1.62 1.75
N ASN A 59 2.45 -0.64 2.54
CA ASN A 59 3.75 -0.05 2.34
C ASN A 59 4.89 -0.81 3.06
N THR A 60 5.75 -1.45 2.29
CA THR A 60 6.82 -2.33 2.79
C THR A 60 7.92 -1.58 3.50
N TYR A 61 8.25 -0.34 3.11
CA TYR A 61 9.27 0.47 3.79
C TYR A 61 8.93 0.70 5.26
N HIS A 62 7.67 1.07 5.54
CA HIS A 62 7.22 1.28 6.90
C HIS A 62 7.16 -0.02 7.70
N LEU A 63 6.62 -1.10 7.12
CA LEU A 63 6.53 -2.42 7.76
C LEU A 63 7.92 -2.99 8.11
N TYR A 64 8.90 -2.78 7.23
CA TYR A 64 10.29 -3.18 7.43
C TYR A 64 10.96 -2.41 8.58
N LEU A 65 10.74 -1.10 8.67
CA LEU A 65 11.34 -0.29 9.73
C LEU A 65 10.68 -0.49 11.09
N ARG A 66 9.36 -0.58 11.14
CA ARG A 66 8.57 -0.82 12.35
C ARG A 66 7.25 -1.50 11.97
N PRO A 67 6.94 -2.71 12.49
CA PRO A 67 7.61 -3.40 13.60
C PRO A 67 8.81 -4.25 13.19
N GLY A 68 9.09 -4.44 11.89
CA GLY A 68 10.10 -5.37 11.38
C GLY A 68 9.49 -6.68 10.87
N VAL A 69 10.16 -7.30 9.89
CA VAL A 69 9.66 -8.51 9.21
C VAL A 69 9.52 -9.70 10.16
N GLU A 70 10.47 -9.88 11.09
CA GLU A 70 10.44 -11.00 12.03
C GLU A 70 9.27 -10.89 13.01
N GLN A 71 8.95 -9.68 13.46
CA GLN A 71 7.78 -9.41 14.30
C GLN A 71 6.48 -9.69 13.53
N VAL A 72 6.35 -9.24 12.28
CA VAL A 72 5.18 -9.54 11.44
C VAL A 72 5.03 -11.04 11.24
N ARG A 73 6.13 -11.76 11.00
CA ARG A 73 6.12 -13.22 10.86
C ARG A 73 5.70 -13.92 12.15
N ALA A 74 6.24 -13.50 13.30
CA ALA A 74 5.91 -14.05 14.61
C ALA A 74 4.43 -13.85 14.98
N LEU A 75 3.82 -12.75 14.53
CA LEU A 75 2.38 -12.47 14.70
C LEU A 75 1.48 -13.19 13.68
N GLY A 76 2.05 -14.09 12.87
CA GLY A 76 1.31 -14.94 11.92
C GLY A 76 1.06 -14.28 10.57
N GLY A 77 1.91 -13.32 10.18
CA GLY A 77 1.93 -12.71 8.85
C GLY A 77 1.15 -11.40 8.75
N LEU A 78 1.27 -10.73 7.60
CA LEU A 78 0.77 -9.38 7.40
C LEU A 78 -0.75 -9.25 7.54
N HIS A 79 -1.52 -10.21 7.02
CA HIS A 79 -2.98 -10.24 7.14
C HIS A 79 -3.43 -10.24 8.60
N ARG A 80 -2.82 -11.09 9.45
CA ARG A 80 -3.12 -11.12 10.89
C ARG A 80 -2.66 -9.84 11.58
N PHE A 81 -1.49 -9.33 11.24
CA PHE A 81 -0.97 -8.09 11.82
C PHE A 81 -1.85 -6.88 11.53
N MET A 82 -2.38 -6.78 10.31
CA MET A 82 -3.31 -5.72 9.88
C MET A 82 -4.77 -6.01 10.21
N SER A 83 -5.07 -7.19 10.77
CA SER A 83 -6.42 -7.74 10.92
C SER A 83 -7.23 -7.80 9.61
N TRP A 84 -6.58 -7.73 8.45
CA TRP A 84 -7.23 -7.62 7.14
C TRP A 84 -7.33 -9.00 6.47
N PRO A 85 -8.55 -9.52 6.19
CA PRO A 85 -8.71 -10.85 5.61
C PRO A 85 -8.70 -10.88 4.08
N ARG A 86 -8.81 -9.73 3.40
CA ARG A 86 -8.88 -9.62 1.92
C ARG A 86 -7.48 -9.40 1.32
N ALA A 87 -7.41 -9.19 0.01
CA ALA A 87 -6.14 -9.06 -0.70
C ALA A 87 -5.29 -7.87 -0.19
N ILE A 88 -3.97 -8.08 -0.16
CA ILE A 88 -2.96 -7.04 0.10
C ILE A 88 -1.95 -7.07 -1.04
N LEU A 89 -1.73 -5.92 -1.66
CA LEU A 89 -0.61 -5.67 -2.56
C LEU A 89 0.48 -4.95 -1.78
N THR A 90 1.65 -5.54 -1.67
CA THR A 90 2.81 -4.88 -1.06
C THR A 90 3.67 -4.21 -2.13
N ASP A 91 4.05 -2.96 -1.93
CA ASP A 91 5.06 -2.33 -2.76
C ASP A 91 6.47 -2.85 -2.42
N SER A 92 7.48 -2.46 -3.19
CA SER A 92 8.87 -2.86 -2.91
C SER A 92 9.57 -1.95 -1.89
N GLY A 93 8.97 -0.81 -1.50
CA GLY A 93 9.59 0.22 -0.66
C GLY A 93 10.66 1.06 -1.37
N GLY A 94 11.01 0.74 -2.63
CA GLY A 94 12.07 1.42 -3.37
C GLY A 94 11.81 2.91 -3.56
N PHE A 95 10.56 3.28 -3.88
CA PHE A 95 10.18 4.68 -4.08
C PHE A 95 10.55 5.55 -2.88
N GLN A 96 10.27 5.10 -1.65
CA GLN A 96 10.58 5.88 -0.44
C GLN A 96 12.07 5.93 -0.13
N VAL A 97 12.81 4.86 -0.42
CA VAL A 97 14.27 4.87 -0.31
C VAL A 97 14.90 5.92 -1.22
N PHE A 98 14.34 6.11 -2.43
CA PHE A 98 14.78 7.16 -3.35
C PHE A 98 14.30 8.56 -2.94
N SER A 99 13.01 8.75 -2.64
CA SER A 99 12.47 10.08 -2.29
C SER A 99 13.02 10.65 -0.99
N LEU A 100 13.37 9.82 0.00
CA LEU A 100 13.98 10.29 1.25
C LEU A 100 15.47 10.62 1.11
N ARG A 101 16.16 10.13 0.07
CA ARG A 101 17.53 10.55 -0.23
C ARG A 101 17.59 11.98 -0.76
N GLU A 102 16.61 12.39 -1.56
CA GLU A 102 16.53 13.76 -2.07
C GLU A 102 16.17 14.78 -0.97
N LEU A 103 15.31 14.39 -0.02
CA LEU A 103 14.94 15.25 1.12
C LEU A 103 16.03 15.37 2.21
N ARG A 104 17.06 14.53 2.17
CA ARG A 104 18.24 14.61 3.06
C ARG A 104 19.39 15.43 2.49
N ALA A 105 19.25 15.98 1.28
CA ALA A 105 20.17 17.02 0.83
C ALA A 105 19.99 18.23 1.76
N PRO A 106 21.05 18.69 2.47
CA PRO A 106 20.95 19.90 3.26
C PRO A 106 20.47 21.03 2.34
N SER A 107 19.38 21.70 2.72
CA SER A 107 18.95 22.93 2.05
C SER A 107 20.16 23.86 2.01
N PRO A 108 20.55 24.42 0.85
CA PRO A 108 21.65 25.37 0.81
C PRO A 108 21.29 26.52 1.75
N LEU A 109 22.06 26.68 2.82
CA LEU A 109 21.95 27.79 3.75
C LEU A 109 21.94 29.07 2.91
N ARG A 110 20.81 29.79 2.91
CA ARG A 110 20.75 31.12 2.30
C ARG A 110 21.79 31.99 3.00
N PRO A 111 22.72 32.63 2.28
CA PRO A 111 23.65 33.55 2.91
C PRO A 111 22.85 34.66 3.59
N ALA A 112 23.13 34.89 4.87
CA ALA A 112 22.53 35.98 5.62
C ALA A 112 22.82 37.29 4.88
N SER A 113 21.77 38.02 4.53
CA SER A 113 21.90 39.36 3.96
C SER A 113 22.56 40.25 4.99
N THR A 114 23.85 40.55 4.80
CA THR A 114 24.49 41.67 5.48
C THR A 114 23.89 42.95 4.93
N ALA A 115 23.03 43.58 5.72
CA ALA A 115 22.67 44.97 5.55
C ALA A 115 23.93 45.82 5.80
N GLY A 116 24.24 46.68 4.83
CA GLY A 116 25.30 47.67 4.85
C GLY A 116 25.10 48.63 3.70
#